data_AF-A0A8E3B842-F1
#
_entry.id   AF-A0A8E3B842-F1
#
_cell.length_a   1.000
_cell.length_b   1.000
_cell.length_c   1.000
_cell.angle_alpha   90.00
_cell.angle_beta   90.00
_cell.angle_gamma   90.00
#
_symmetry.space_group_name_H-M   'P 1'
#
loop_
_entity.id
_entity.type
_entity.pdbx_description
1 polymer ?
#
loop_
_entity_poly.entity_id
_entity_poly.type
_entity_poly.pdbx_seq_one_letter_code
_entity_poly.pdbx_strand_id
1 'polypeptide(L)'
;MTITPPAKGVPTRYAAFSGMWVGRLEGTDEAKVAVQTISPNGKVTVTFAWGMLGDNNPGEAAGAGKIVGTTLKLGRLPNGADVSFMMLPDGTLAGTVALAGQTYTGVFIRR
;
A
#
# COMPACT_ATOMS: atom_id res chain seq x y z
N MET A 1 15.49 3.29 1.53
CA MET A 1 14.08 3.71 1.70
C MET A 1 13.98 4.55 2.97
N THR A 2 13.29 5.69 2.93
CA THR A 2 13.07 6.55 4.11
C THR A 2 11.58 6.81 4.29
N ILE A 3 11.08 6.63 5.51
CA ILE A 3 9.70 7.03 5.88
C ILE A 3 9.81 8.38 6.57
N THR A 4 9.24 9.41 5.94
CA THR A 4 9.19 10.75 6.52
C THR A 4 7.94 10.85 7.41
N PRO A 5 8.09 11.24 8.70
CA PRO A 5 6.95 11.50 9.55
C PRO A 5 5.97 12.48 8.90
N PRO A 6 4.65 12.27 8.99
CA PRO A 6 3.67 13.21 8.45
C PRO A 6 3.86 14.61 9.02
N ALA A 7 3.87 15.62 8.15
CA ALA A 7 4.04 17.01 8.55
C ALA A 7 2.86 17.55 9.38
N LYS A 8 3.09 18.63 10.14
CA LYS A 8 2.04 19.38 10.84
C LYS A 8 0.97 19.82 9.82
N GLY A 9 -0.28 19.41 10.04
CA GLY A 9 -1.41 19.69 9.14
C GLY A 9 -1.88 18.50 8.29
N VAL A 10 -1.18 17.36 8.31
CA VAL A 10 -1.74 16.11 7.77
C VAL A 10 -2.86 15.61 8.69
N PRO A 11 -4.08 15.36 8.19
CA PRO A 11 -5.16 14.81 9.00
C PRO A 11 -4.78 13.49 9.67
N THR A 12 -5.16 13.29 10.94
CA THR A 12 -4.83 12.06 11.71
C THR A 12 -5.19 10.78 10.96
N ARG A 13 -6.35 10.75 10.30
CA ARG A 13 -6.80 9.61 9.48
C ARG A 13 -5.86 9.29 8.30
N TYR A 14 -5.16 10.28 7.77
CA TYR A 14 -4.17 10.07 6.70
C TYR A 14 -2.83 9.70 7.29
N ALA A 15 -2.41 10.36 8.37
CA ALA A 15 -1.19 10.04 9.10
C ALA A 15 -1.17 8.57 9.56
N ALA A 16 -2.34 7.99 9.85
CA ALA A 16 -2.51 6.58 10.20
C ALA A 16 -2.00 5.60 9.13
N PHE A 17 -1.83 6.00 7.86
CA PHE A 17 -1.23 5.16 6.82
C PHE A 17 0.30 5.17 6.84
N SER A 18 0.94 6.19 7.40
CA SER A 18 2.40 6.33 7.38
C SER A 18 3.04 5.18 8.13
N GLY A 19 4.07 4.56 7.56
CA GLY A 19 4.75 3.41 8.17
C GLY A 19 5.10 2.32 7.18
N MET A 20 5.82 1.32 7.68
CA MET A 20 6.03 0.06 6.98
C MET A 20 4.92 -0.90 7.37
N TRP A 21 4.35 -1.55 6.37
CA TRP A 21 3.30 -2.54 6.56
C TRP A 21 3.72 -3.83 5.88
N VAL A 22 3.54 -4.94 6.58
CA VAL A 22 3.92 -6.28 6.11
C VAL A 22 2.70 -7.17 6.18
N GLY A 23 2.45 -7.89 5.10
CA GLY A 23 1.30 -8.79 4.99
C GLY A 23 1.61 -9.93 4.03
N ARG A 24 0.61 -10.77 3.81
CA ARG A 24 0.63 -11.81 2.79
C ARG A 24 -0.67 -11.71 2.02
N LEU A 25 -0.59 -11.68 0.69
CA LEU A 25 -1.79 -11.79 -0.13
C LEU A 25 -2.16 -13.28 -0.22
N GLU A 26 -3.44 -13.57 -0.32
CA GLU A 26 -3.93 -14.95 -0.31
C GLU A 26 -3.33 -15.76 -1.46
N GLY A 27 -2.77 -16.93 -1.13
CA GLY A 27 -2.10 -17.79 -2.09
C GLY A 27 -0.73 -17.29 -2.57
N THR A 28 -0.18 -16.23 -1.95
CA THR A 28 1.10 -15.62 -2.35
C THR A 28 2.14 -15.66 -1.22
N ASP A 29 3.35 -15.25 -1.56
CA ASP A 29 4.39 -14.93 -0.59
C ASP A 29 4.14 -13.59 0.13
N GLU A 30 5.04 -13.25 1.06
CA GLU A 30 5.03 -11.97 1.77
C GLU A 30 5.04 -10.76 0.82
N ALA A 31 4.31 -9.72 1.19
CA ALA A 31 4.29 -8.42 0.53
C ALA A 31 4.51 -7.31 1.55
N LYS A 32 5.05 -6.18 1.09
CA LYS A 32 5.36 -5.02 1.93
C LYS A 32 4.92 -3.74 1.24
N VAL A 33 4.32 -2.83 2.00
CA VAL A 33 4.11 -1.45 1.56
C VAL A 33 4.75 -0.49 2.55
N ALA A 34 5.65 0.32 2.01
CA ALA A 34 6.31 1.40 2.70
C ALA A 34 5.64 2.71 2.34
N VAL A 35 4.84 3.28 3.23
CA VAL A 35 4.20 4.58 3.01
C VAL A 35 5.17 5.69 3.43
N GLN A 36 5.83 6.29 2.43
CA GLN A 36 7.01 7.13 2.62
C GLN A 36 6.68 8.58 2.94
N THR A 37 5.74 9.18 2.19
CA THR A 37 5.31 10.57 2.39
C THR A 37 3.80 10.67 2.31
N ILE A 38 3.21 11.58 3.08
CA ILE A 38 1.77 11.90 3.05
C ILE A 38 1.62 13.41 3.12
N SER A 39 0.93 14.00 2.15
CA SER A 39 0.60 15.43 2.13
C SER A 39 -0.76 15.71 2.79
N PRO A 40 -1.04 16.97 3.18
CA PRO A 40 -2.34 17.35 3.77
C PRO A 40 -3.55 17.08 2.86
N ASN A 41 -3.36 17.14 1.53
CA ASN A 41 -4.40 16.81 0.55
C ASN A 41 -4.48 15.30 0.22
N GLY A 42 -3.79 14.46 0.99
CA GLY A 42 -3.86 13.00 0.91
C GLY A 42 -3.06 12.38 -0.23
N LYS A 43 -2.16 13.12 -0.91
CA LYS A 43 -1.22 12.50 -1.86
C LYS A 43 -0.17 11.72 -1.08
N VAL A 44 0.21 10.57 -1.63
CA VAL A 44 1.11 9.62 -0.97
C VAL A 44 2.17 9.14 -1.95
N THR A 45 3.39 8.94 -1.47
CA THR A 45 4.40 8.14 -2.16
C THR A 45 4.67 6.86 -1.38
N VAL A 46 4.90 5.77 -2.09
CA VAL A 46 5.18 4.46 -1.49
C VAL A 46 6.30 3.73 -2.22
N THR A 47 6.88 2.74 -1.55
CA THR A 47 7.46 1.58 -2.22
C THR A 47 6.60 0.37 -1.90
N PHE A 48 6.17 -0.36 -2.92
CA PHE A 48 5.44 -1.62 -2.77
C PHE A 48 6.32 -2.76 -3.28
N ALA A 49 6.51 -3.77 -2.44
CA ALA A 49 7.22 -4.99 -2.78
C ALA A 49 6.28 -6.19 -2.65
N TRP A 50 6.34 -7.11 -3.59
CA TRP A 50 5.51 -8.32 -3.65
C TRP A 50 6.39 -9.55 -3.85
N GLY A 51 5.99 -10.66 -3.23
CA GLY A 51 6.50 -11.99 -3.58
C GLY A 51 5.74 -12.57 -4.79
N MET A 52 5.74 -13.88 -4.98
CA MET A 52 5.16 -14.47 -6.19
C MET A 52 3.65 -14.20 -6.31
N LEU A 53 3.20 -13.58 -7.41
CA LEU A 53 1.78 -13.25 -7.67
C LEU A 53 1.28 -14.00 -8.91
N GLY A 54 0.88 -15.27 -8.74
CA GLY A 54 0.62 -16.14 -9.90
C GLY A 54 1.89 -16.30 -10.72
N ASP A 55 1.85 -15.99 -12.02
CA ASP A 55 3.03 -16.03 -12.91
C ASP A 55 3.92 -14.77 -12.83
N ASN A 56 3.51 -13.75 -12.07
CA ASN A 56 4.29 -12.53 -11.92
C ASN A 56 5.35 -12.70 -10.82
N ASN A 57 6.62 -12.69 -11.26
CA ASN A 57 7.78 -12.83 -10.38
C ASN A 57 7.82 -11.78 -9.26
N PRO A 58 8.45 -12.12 -8.11
CA PRO A 58 8.71 -11.15 -7.04
C PRO A 58 9.38 -9.89 -7.56
N GLY A 59 9.03 -8.75 -6.96
CA GLY A 59 9.58 -7.47 -7.38
C GLY A 59 9.18 -6.33 -6.46
N GLU A 60 9.66 -5.15 -6.78
CA GLU A 60 9.31 -3.92 -6.11
C GLU A 60 9.09 -2.77 -7.10
N ALA A 61 8.24 -1.83 -6.73
CA ALA A 61 8.00 -0.62 -7.49
C ALA A 61 7.76 0.57 -6.55
N ALA A 62 8.28 1.73 -6.95
CA ALA A 62 7.81 2.99 -6.42
C ALA A 62 6.39 3.27 -6.93
N GLY A 63 5.53 3.78 -6.05
CA GLY A 63 4.16 4.15 -6.36
C GLY A 63 3.84 5.55 -5.87
N ALA A 64 2.97 6.24 -6.59
CA ALA A 64 2.29 7.43 -6.10
C ALA A 64 0.80 7.13 -5.99
N GLY A 65 0.12 7.76 -5.04
CA GLY A 65 -1.29 7.48 -4.78
C GLY A 65 -2.01 8.62 -4.10
N LYS A 66 -3.27 8.36 -3.77
CA LYS A 66 -4.11 9.29 -3.01
C LYS A 66 -4.98 8.54 -2.01
N ILE A 67 -5.12 9.11 -0.82
CA ILE A 67 -6.08 8.66 0.18
C ILE A 67 -7.43 9.32 -0.11
N VAL A 68 -8.46 8.50 -0.26
CA VAL A 68 -9.86 8.91 -0.42
C VAL A 68 -10.67 8.16 0.63
N GLY A 69 -11.29 8.90 1.56
CA GLY A 69 -11.92 8.29 2.73
C GLY A 69 -10.89 7.54 3.59
N THR A 70 -11.08 6.24 3.75
CA THR A 70 -10.20 5.30 4.48
C THR A 70 -9.41 4.39 3.54
N THR A 71 -9.29 4.73 2.26
CA THR A 71 -8.57 3.91 1.26
C THR A 71 -7.44 4.70 0.61
N LEU A 72 -6.23 4.18 0.68
CA LEU A 72 -5.10 4.57 -0.17
C LEU A 72 -5.21 3.84 -1.50
N LYS A 73 -5.33 4.58 -2.60
CA LYS A 73 -5.29 4.04 -3.96
C LYS A 73 -4.00 4.48 -4.64
N LEU A 74 -3.23 3.54 -5.16
CA LEU A 74 -2.05 3.83 -5.96
C LEU A 74 -2.46 4.10 -7.41
N GLY A 75 -1.66 4.89 -8.12
CA GLY A 75 -1.64 4.85 -9.58
C GLY A 75 -1.16 3.47 -10.05
N ARG A 76 -1.53 3.11 -11.26
CA ARG A 76 -1.16 1.84 -11.87
C ARG A 76 0.36 1.66 -11.88
N LEU A 77 0.84 0.55 -11.33
CA LEU A 77 2.26 0.25 -11.20
C LEU A 77 2.87 -0.18 -12.55
N PRO A 78 4.21 -0.14 -12.72
CA PRO A 78 4.87 -0.51 -13.98
C PRO A 78 4.59 -1.95 -14.45
N ASN A 79 4.33 -2.87 -13.52
CA ASN A 79 3.91 -4.25 -13.85
C ASN A 79 2.44 -4.35 -14.29
N GLY A 80 1.73 -3.22 -14.39
CA GLY A 80 0.32 -3.15 -14.78
C GLY A 80 -0.66 -3.42 -13.65
N ALA A 81 -0.21 -3.59 -12.40
CA ALA A 81 -1.07 -3.84 -11.26
C ALA A 81 -1.79 -2.57 -10.77
N ASP A 82 -3.06 -2.73 -10.41
CA ASP A 82 -3.83 -1.75 -9.65
C ASP A 82 -3.82 -2.16 -8.18
N VAL A 83 -3.38 -1.27 -7.29
CA VAL A 83 -3.15 -1.58 -5.87
C VAL A 83 -3.88 -0.59 -4.97
N SER A 84 -4.57 -1.12 -3.96
CA SER A 84 -5.19 -0.30 -2.92
C SER A 84 -5.05 -0.91 -1.53
N PHE A 85 -5.04 -0.04 -0.52
CA PHE A 85 -5.00 -0.41 0.89
C PHE A 85 -6.10 0.34 1.64
N MET A 86 -7.00 -0.39 2.29
CA MET A 86 -8.04 0.18 3.14
C MET A 86 -7.64 0.05 4.61
N MET A 87 -7.68 1.17 5.34
CA MET A 87 -7.53 1.17 6.79
C MET A 87 -8.75 0.52 7.43
N LEU A 88 -8.53 -0.56 8.18
CA LEU A 88 -9.57 -1.24 8.96
C LEU A 88 -9.74 -0.58 10.34
N PRO A 89 -10.87 -0.80 11.03
CA PRO A 89 -11.11 -0.23 12.37
C PRO A 89 -10.11 -0.67 13.43
N ASP A 90 -9.48 -1.84 13.25
CA ASP A 90 -8.44 -2.38 14.13
C ASP A 90 -7.03 -1.78 13.87
N GLY A 91 -6.91 -0.87 12.89
CA GLY A 91 -5.65 -0.22 12.53
C GLY A 91 -4.75 -1.01 11.59
N THR A 92 -5.21 -2.15 11.06
CA THR A 92 -4.53 -2.90 9.99
C THR A 92 -4.92 -2.37 8.60
N LEU A 93 -4.17 -2.77 7.57
CA LEU A 93 -4.53 -2.48 6.18
C LEU A 93 -5.06 -3.74 5.48
N ALA A 94 -6.26 -3.67 4.91
CA ALA A 94 -6.71 -4.62 3.90
C ALA A 94 -6.14 -4.21 2.53
N GLY A 95 -5.18 -4.97 2.02
CA GLY A 95 -4.58 -4.80 0.70
C GLY A 95 -5.34 -5.54 -0.39
N THR A 96 -5.41 -4.93 -1.58
CA THR A 96 -5.95 -5.54 -2.80
C THR A 96 -5.00 -5.23 -3.94
N VAL A 97 -4.65 -6.26 -4.72
CA VAL A 97 -3.85 -6.17 -5.93
C VAL A 97 -4.62 -6.81 -7.07
N ALA A 98 -4.98 -6.03 -8.08
CA ALA A 98 -5.54 -6.55 -9.33
C ALA A 98 -4.45 -6.58 -10.40
N LEU A 99 -4.19 -7.76 -10.97
CA LEU A 99 -3.15 -7.99 -11.97
C LEU A 99 -3.59 -9.08 -12.95
N ALA A 100 -3.52 -8.81 -14.24
CA ALA A 100 -3.84 -9.77 -15.32
C ALA A 100 -5.21 -10.48 -15.15
N GLY A 101 -6.23 -9.76 -14.68
CA GLY A 101 -7.57 -10.31 -14.46
C GLY A 101 -7.74 -11.11 -13.16
N GLN A 102 -6.68 -11.27 -12.37
CA GLN A 102 -6.72 -11.86 -11.03
C GLN A 102 -6.78 -10.77 -9.96
N THR A 103 -7.39 -11.10 -8.82
CA THR A 103 -7.44 -10.23 -7.65
C THR A 103 -6.86 -10.98 -6.44
N TYR A 104 -5.83 -10.40 -5.84
CA TYR A 104 -5.19 -10.90 -4.64
C TYR A 104 -5.53 -9.98 -3.48
N THR A 105 -5.93 -10.55 -2.33
CA THR A 105 -6.27 -9.76 -1.13
C THR A 105 -5.47 -10.24 0.07
N GLY A 106 -5.24 -9.37 1.05
CA GLY A 106 -4.50 -9.75 2.25
C GLY A 106 -4.53 -8.67 3.32
N VAL A 107 -4.20 -9.05 4.55
CA VAL A 107 -4.09 -8.11 5.68
C VAL A 107 -2.62 -7.79 5.92
N PHE A 108 -2.33 -6.51 6.11
CA PHE A 108 -1.00 -5.99 6.40
C PHE A 108 -1.00 -5.34 7.78
N ILE A 109 0.00 -5.71 8.56
CA ILE A 109 0.22 -5.24 9.93
C ILE A 109 1.40 -4.28 9.92
N ARG A 110 1.31 -3.24 10.75
CA ARG A 110 2.37 -2.25 10.92
C ARG A 110 3.61 -2.90 11.55
N ARG A 111 4.78 -2.58 11.01
CA ARG A 111 6.10 -2.96 11.54
C ARG A 111 6.80 -1.80 12.23
#